data_AF-A0A1I0F7B2-F1
#
_entry.id   AF-A0A1I0F7B2-F1
#
_cell.length_a   1.000
_cell.length_b   1.000
_cell.length_c   1.000
_cell.angle_alpha   90.00
_cell.angle_beta   90.00
_cell.angle_gamma   90.00
#
_symmetry.space_group_name_H-M   'P 1'
#
loop_
_entity.id
_entity.type
_entity.pdbx_description
1 polymer ?
#
loop_
_entity_poly.entity_id
_entity_poly.type
_entity_poly.pdbx_seq_one_letter_code
_entity_poly.pdbx_strand_id
1 'polypeptide(L)'
;MATLRDLGLSEYEARAYRSLLTTGPTTAKELSRASDVPMGRIYDVLNSIEQYNLVRSQAASRPKKYVAVEPSTALDRLLEDKKRELEEEAEQYESIVDDLSDELDAAEPVDEQFWTAAVGPEETRDLLLERLAAADNDIVMVSAHPSPQWNIEAVSEAVNAQLEDALDRGVSIDLLMTRDMVASLSEAVGRRYRETLQQREAFNVRTHDDLTGSFNIIDGVEVCIQVPNPLSSGEAFGMIDLKDPEFAANVHAEFVPRWEAAEPLEF
;
A
#
# COMPACT_ATOMS: atom_id res chain seq x y z
N MET A 1 29.37 -2.02 -12.00
CA MET A 1 29.75 -3.13 -11.11
C MET A 1 29.38 -2.73 -9.71
N ALA A 2 28.81 -3.65 -8.91
CA ALA A 2 28.45 -3.38 -7.52
C ALA A 2 29.69 -3.04 -6.68
N THR A 3 29.52 -2.13 -5.73
CA THR A 3 30.56 -1.63 -4.83
C THR A 3 30.08 -1.64 -3.39
N LEU A 4 31.02 -1.64 -2.42
CA LEU A 4 30.68 -1.51 -1.00
C LEU A 4 29.99 -0.18 -0.67
N ARG A 5 30.11 0.83 -1.55
CA ARG A 5 29.43 2.11 -1.40
C ARG A 5 27.93 2.00 -1.64
N ASP A 6 27.52 1.03 -2.46
CA ASP A 6 26.11 0.74 -2.71
C ASP A 6 25.43 0.15 -1.46
N LEU A 7 26.23 -0.30 -0.48
CA LEU A 7 25.80 -0.79 0.83
C LEU A 7 26.17 0.20 1.96
N GLY A 8 26.30 1.49 1.66
CA GLY A 8 26.41 2.54 2.67
C GLY A 8 27.82 2.89 3.15
N LEU A 9 28.88 2.20 2.70
CA LEU A 9 30.25 2.61 3.05
C LEU A 9 30.70 3.84 2.26
N SER A 10 31.40 4.75 2.93
CA SER A 10 32.19 5.79 2.28
C SER A 10 33.36 5.19 1.50
N GLU A 11 33.94 6.01 0.61
CA GLU A 11 35.11 5.60 -0.17
C GLU A 11 36.31 5.23 0.70
N TYR A 12 36.50 5.89 1.84
CA TYR A 12 37.63 5.63 2.72
C TYR A 12 37.44 4.34 3.51
N GLU A 13 36.22 4.07 3.96
CA GLU A 13 35.85 2.83 4.64
C GLU A 13 35.97 1.63 3.71
N ALA A 14 35.46 1.74 2.48
CA ALA A 14 35.59 0.70 1.48
C ALA A 14 37.06 0.37 1.16
N ARG A 15 37.92 1.40 1.04
CA ARG A 15 39.37 1.20 0.82
C ARG A 15 40.04 0.56 2.03
N ALA A 16 39.78 1.06 3.24
CA ALA A 16 40.36 0.50 4.46
C ALA A 16 39.98 -0.97 4.67
N TYR A 17 38.70 -1.32 4.49
CA TYR A 17 38.23 -2.70 4.61
C TYR A 17 38.87 -3.63 3.57
N ARG A 18 38.94 -3.22 2.30
CA ARG A 18 39.63 -3.99 1.24
C ARG A 18 41.11 -4.19 1.53
N SER A 19 41.80 -3.16 2.02
CA SER A 19 43.20 -3.28 2.40
C SER A 19 43.39 -4.23 3.59
N LEU A 20 42.48 -4.25 4.57
CA LEU A 20 42.52 -5.20 5.68
C LEU A 20 42.35 -6.65 5.24
N LEU A 21 41.49 -6.93 4.25
CA LEU A 21 41.33 -8.27 3.68
C LEU A 21 42.62 -8.80 3.02
N THR A 22 43.46 -7.89 2.50
CA THR A 22 44.69 -8.26 1.78
C THR A 22 45.93 -8.27 2.70
N THR A 23 46.00 -7.33 3.64
CA THR A 23 47.17 -7.16 4.53
C THR A 23 47.09 -8.02 5.79
N GLY A 24 45.89 -8.47 6.18
CA GLY A 24 45.67 -9.19 7.43
C GLY A 24 45.81 -8.29 8.68
N PRO A 25 46.09 -8.86 9.86
CA PRO A 25 46.17 -8.10 11.11
C PRO A 25 47.27 -7.02 11.09
N THR A 26 46.86 -5.75 11.05
CA THR A 26 47.78 -4.62 10.88
C THR A 26 47.44 -3.44 11.80
N THR A 27 48.36 -2.49 11.94
CA THR A 27 48.15 -1.28 12.77
C THR A 27 47.50 -0.17 11.96
N ALA A 28 46.88 0.81 12.61
CA ALA A 28 46.28 1.96 11.91
C ALA A 28 47.29 2.71 11.02
N LYS A 29 48.55 2.83 11.46
CA LYS A 29 49.62 3.48 10.70
C LYS A 29 49.99 2.72 9.42
N GLU A 30 50.05 1.40 9.50
CA GLU A 30 50.31 0.54 8.35
C GLU A 30 49.12 0.51 7.40
N LEU A 31 47.90 0.42 7.95
CA LEU A 31 46.67 0.45 7.16
C LEU A 31 46.51 1.76 6.39
N SER A 32 46.79 2.91 7.01
CA SER A 32 46.76 4.21 6.33
C SER A 32 47.64 4.22 5.08
N ARG A 33 48.83 3.62 5.15
CA ARG A 33 49.74 3.49 3.99
C ARG A 33 49.24 2.49 2.95
N ALA A 34 48.65 1.38 3.38
CA ALA A 34 48.19 0.31 2.49
C ALA A 34 46.83 0.58 1.83
N SER A 35 46.06 1.55 2.34
CA SER A 35 44.71 1.90 1.85
C SER A 35 44.63 3.27 1.19
N ASP A 36 45.73 4.03 1.19
CA ASP A 36 45.76 5.44 0.78
C ASP A 36 44.71 6.30 1.51
N VAL A 37 44.34 5.90 2.72
CA VAL A 37 43.50 6.68 3.63
C VAL A 37 44.41 7.56 4.49
N PRO A 38 44.23 8.90 4.50
CA PRO A 38 45.10 9.79 5.24
C PRO A 38 45.18 9.46 6.74
N MET A 39 46.36 9.62 7.34
CA MET A 39 46.57 9.31 8.77
C MET A 39 45.64 10.12 9.69
N GLY A 40 45.26 11.34 9.29
CA GLY A 40 44.30 12.18 10.04
C GLY A 40 42.87 11.65 10.03
N ARG A 41 42.53 10.68 9.17
CA ARG A 41 41.19 10.10 9.03
C ARG A 41 41.11 8.61 9.36
N ILE A 42 42.24 7.92 9.45
CA ILE A 42 42.25 6.46 9.57
C ILE A 42 41.57 5.96 10.85
N TYR A 43 41.68 6.70 11.95
CA TYR A 43 41.02 6.31 13.20
C TYR A 43 39.50 6.49 13.14
N ASP A 44 39.01 7.57 12.53
CA ASP A 44 37.58 7.78 12.29
C ASP A 44 37.01 6.66 11.42
N VAL A 45 37.72 6.33 10.33
CA VAL A 45 37.35 5.25 9.41
C VAL A 45 37.34 3.91 10.11
N LEU A 46 38.38 3.59 10.90
CA LEU A 46 38.46 2.36 11.68
C LEU A 46 37.35 2.26 12.72
N ASN A 47 37.00 3.36 13.39
CA ASN A 47 35.91 3.39 14.35
C ASN A 47 34.57 3.14 13.65
N SER A 48 34.33 3.75 12.49
CA SER A 48 33.11 3.57 11.72
C SER A 48 32.95 2.11 11.24
N ILE A 49 33.98 1.53 10.62
CA ILE A 49 33.91 0.12 10.19
C ILE A 49 33.97 -0.89 11.35
N GLU A 50 34.42 -0.47 12.54
CA GLU A 50 34.28 -1.25 13.78
C GLU A 50 32.83 -1.18 14.32
N GLN A 51 32.15 -0.03 14.21
CA GLN A 51 30.72 0.13 14.54
C GLN A 51 29.82 -0.70 13.61
N TYR A 52 30.11 -0.71 12.30
CA TYR A 52 29.48 -1.63 11.34
C TYR A 52 29.91 -3.10 11.52
N ASN A 53 30.70 -3.42 12.55
CA ASN A 53 31.18 -4.76 12.83
C ASN A 53 31.94 -5.42 11.66
N LEU A 54 32.58 -4.63 10.79
CA LEU A 54 33.36 -5.12 9.64
C LEU A 54 34.81 -5.39 10.02
N VAL A 55 35.25 -4.87 11.17
CA VAL A 55 36.62 -5.02 11.67
C VAL A 55 36.59 -5.45 13.12
N ARG A 56 37.56 -6.29 13.49
CA ARG A 56 37.87 -6.62 14.88
C ARG A 56 39.17 -5.95 15.27
N SER A 57 39.24 -5.48 16.51
CA SER A 57 40.45 -4.89 17.02
C SER A 57 41.02 -5.68 18.21
N GLN A 58 42.35 -5.78 18.24
CA GLN A 58 43.09 -6.45 19.31
C GLN A 58 43.70 -5.40 20.22
N ALA A 59 42.92 -4.91 21.18
CA ALA A 59 43.31 -3.84 22.10
C ALA A 59 44.52 -4.20 23.00
N ALA A 60 44.75 -5.49 23.25
CA ALA A 60 45.90 -5.97 24.02
C ALA A 60 47.24 -5.83 23.28
N SER A 61 47.23 -5.61 21.96
CA SER A 61 48.44 -5.36 21.17
C SER A 61 48.91 -3.92 21.36
N ARG A 62 50.23 -3.72 21.47
CA ARG A 62 50.86 -2.40 21.45
C ARG A 62 51.86 -2.32 20.29
N PRO A 63 51.56 -1.55 19.23
CA PRO A 63 50.32 -0.79 18.95
C PRO A 63 49.07 -1.66 18.66
N LYS A 64 47.86 -1.08 18.82
CA LYS A 64 46.56 -1.73 18.55
C LYS A 64 46.52 -2.24 17.10
N LYS A 65 46.09 -3.48 16.91
CA LYS A 65 45.94 -4.13 15.60
C LYS A 65 44.48 -4.31 15.24
N TYR A 66 44.21 -4.32 13.94
CA TYR A 66 42.90 -4.43 13.33
C TYR A 66 42.93 -5.54 12.29
N VAL A 67 41.85 -6.30 12.19
CA VAL A 67 41.67 -7.37 11.20
C VAL A 67 40.27 -7.29 10.63
N ALA A 68 40.14 -7.49 9.32
CA ALA A 68 38.82 -7.56 8.68
C ALA A 68 38.05 -8.79 9.14
N VAL A 69 36.74 -8.64 9.28
CA VAL A 69 35.78 -9.74 9.30
C VAL A 69 35.69 -10.33 7.89
N GLU A 70 35.30 -11.61 7.78
CA GLU A 70 35.16 -12.28 6.49
C GLU A 70 34.15 -11.56 5.57
N PRO A 71 34.42 -11.50 4.24
CA PRO A 71 33.56 -10.79 3.29
C PRO A 71 32.09 -11.17 3.33
N SER A 72 31.75 -12.45 3.45
CA SER A 72 30.34 -12.88 3.52
C SER A 72 29.64 -12.26 4.73
N THR A 73 30.19 -12.45 5.93
CA THR A 73 29.65 -11.91 7.18
C THR A 73 29.57 -10.39 7.18
N ALA A 74 30.58 -9.72 6.60
CA ALA A 74 30.59 -8.26 6.50
C ALA A 74 29.52 -7.73 5.53
N LEU A 75 29.32 -8.41 4.39
CA LEU A 75 28.27 -8.04 3.43
C LEU A 75 26.87 -8.30 3.99
N ASP A 76 26.68 -9.42 4.71
CA ASP A 76 25.41 -9.73 5.37
C ASP A 76 25.06 -8.65 6.40
N ARG A 77 26.03 -8.23 7.23
CA ARG A 77 25.84 -7.13 8.20
C ARG A 77 25.50 -5.80 7.55
N LEU A 78 26.21 -5.43 6.49
CA LEU A 78 25.93 -4.19 5.76
C LEU A 78 24.52 -4.23 5.13
N LEU A 79 24.09 -5.39 4.64
CA LEU A 79 22.75 -5.56 4.10
C LEU A 79 21.68 -5.45 5.20
N GLU A 80 21.89 -6.09 6.35
CA GLU A 80 20.99 -6.01 7.51
C GLU A 80 20.88 -4.57 8.02
N ASP A 81 22.01 -3.88 8.18
CA ASP A 81 22.00 -2.46 8.59
C ASP A 81 21.27 -1.59 7.57
N LYS A 82 21.47 -1.83 6.26
CA LYS A 82 20.79 -1.04 5.23
C LYS A 82 19.29 -1.30 5.16
N LYS A 83 18.85 -2.54 5.38
CA LYS A 83 17.43 -2.88 5.48
C LYS A 83 16.77 -2.16 6.65
N ARG A 84 17.42 -2.20 7.81
CA ARG A 84 16.92 -1.51 9.01
C ARG A 84 16.83 0.01 8.81
N GLU A 85 17.83 0.64 8.19
CA GLU A 85 17.77 2.07 7.85
C GLU A 85 16.57 2.39 6.95
N LEU A 86 16.29 1.55 5.94
CA LEU A 86 15.16 1.74 5.03
C LEU A 86 13.80 1.49 5.71
N GLU A 87 13.73 0.53 6.63
CA GLU A 87 12.53 0.28 7.45
C GLU A 87 12.25 1.47 8.37
N GLU A 88 13.26 1.99 9.08
CA GLU A 88 13.13 3.19 9.92
C GLU A 88 12.70 4.43 9.10
N GLU A 89 13.23 4.59 7.89
CA GLU A 89 12.83 5.68 6.98
C GLU A 89 11.39 5.52 6.48
N ALA A 90 10.95 4.29 6.17
CA ALA A 90 9.58 4.00 5.77
C ALA A 90 8.58 4.31 6.90
N GLU A 91 8.85 3.83 8.12
CA GLU A 91 8.02 4.12 9.30
C GLU A 91 7.93 5.64 9.57
N GLN A 92 9.00 6.38 9.35
CA GLN A 92 8.99 7.84 9.46
C GLN A 92 8.05 8.48 8.43
N TYR A 93 8.08 8.04 7.17
CA TYR A 93 7.20 8.58 6.14
C TYR A 93 5.73 8.22 6.38
N GLU A 94 5.45 7.00 6.86
CA GLU A 94 4.09 6.59 7.25
C GLU A 94 3.54 7.52 8.35
N SER A 95 4.31 7.79 9.40
CA SER A 95 3.90 8.75 10.44
C SER A 95 3.66 10.17 9.92
N ILE A 96 4.45 10.63 8.94
CA ILE A 96 4.23 11.94 8.31
C ILE A 96 2.92 11.97 7.51
N VAL A 97 2.58 10.86 6.83
CA VAL A 97 1.31 10.74 6.10
C VAL A 97 0.13 10.77 7.05
N ASP A 98 0.21 10.07 8.18
CA ASP A 98 -0.85 10.07 9.20
C ASP A 98 -1.07 11.49 9.75
N ASP A 99 0.00 12.17 10.18
CA ASP A 99 -0.06 13.54 10.69
C ASP A 99 -0.64 14.54 9.68
N LEU A 100 -0.29 14.39 8.40
CA LEU A 100 -0.77 15.26 7.32
C LEU A 100 -2.22 14.97 6.94
N SER A 101 -2.65 13.71 6.98
CA SER A 101 -4.05 13.34 6.73
C SER A 101 -4.97 14.04 7.75
N ASP A 102 -4.63 13.94 9.04
CA ASP A 102 -5.36 14.61 10.13
C ASP A 102 -5.42 16.15 9.95
N GLU A 103 -4.31 16.77 9.53
CA GLU A 103 -4.26 18.23 9.30
C GLU A 103 -5.11 18.66 8.10
N LEU A 104 -5.06 17.88 7.01
CA LEU A 104 -5.75 18.20 5.77
C LEU A 104 -7.26 17.92 5.84
N ASP A 105 -7.67 16.88 6.55
CA ASP A 105 -9.09 16.56 6.78
C ASP A 105 -9.78 17.56 7.72
N ALA A 106 -9.01 18.24 8.57
CA ALA A 106 -9.52 19.33 9.41
C ALA A 106 -9.89 20.60 8.61
N ALA A 107 -9.56 20.68 7.31
CA ALA A 107 -10.01 21.76 6.46
C ALA A 107 -11.51 21.63 6.18
N GLU A 108 -12.29 22.69 6.46
CA GLU A 108 -13.72 22.70 6.16
C GLU A 108 -13.97 22.36 4.67
N PRO A 109 -14.89 21.43 4.36
CA PRO A 109 -15.25 21.12 2.99
C PRO A 109 -15.66 22.40 2.26
N VAL A 110 -15.10 22.62 1.08
CA VAL A 110 -15.55 23.71 0.21
C VAL A 110 -16.99 23.39 -0.20
N ASP A 111 -17.96 24.20 0.23
CA ASP A 111 -19.41 24.10 -0.03
C ASP A 111 -19.82 24.17 -1.53
N GLU A 112 -18.88 24.00 -2.47
CA GLU A 112 -19.21 23.88 -3.88
C GLU A 112 -19.53 22.42 -4.21
N GLN A 113 -20.68 22.19 -4.85
CA GLN A 113 -21.05 20.92 -5.49
C GLN A 113 -20.02 20.58 -6.57
N PHE A 114 -18.90 20.00 -6.16
CA PHE A 114 -17.84 19.55 -7.02
C PHE A 114 -18.15 18.11 -7.44
N TRP A 115 -18.18 17.87 -8.75
CA TRP A 115 -18.29 16.53 -9.30
C TRP A 115 -16.98 16.17 -9.99
N THR A 116 -16.51 14.96 -9.71
CA THR A 116 -15.35 14.39 -10.38
C THR A 116 -15.86 13.41 -11.43
N ALA A 117 -15.31 13.44 -12.64
CA ALA A 117 -15.60 12.43 -13.64
C ALA A 117 -14.31 11.75 -14.09
N ALA A 118 -14.31 10.43 -14.00
CA ALA A 118 -13.30 9.57 -14.58
C ALA A 118 -13.87 8.92 -15.85
N VAL A 119 -13.08 8.85 -16.91
CA VAL A 119 -13.45 8.21 -18.18
C VAL A 119 -12.35 7.24 -18.54
N GLY A 120 -12.73 6.00 -18.84
CA GLY A 120 -11.79 4.91 -19.04
C GLY A 120 -11.75 3.93 -17.87
N PRO A 121 -11.40 2.66 -18.14
CA PRO A 121 -11.49 1.59 -17.15
C PRO A 121 -10.47 1.73 -16.00
N GLU A 122 -9.27 2.26 -16.26
CA GLU A 122 -8.23 2.43 -15.24
C GLU A 122 -8.57 3.61 -14.33
N GLU A 123 -8.88 4.77 -14.90
CA GLU A 123 -9.24 5.98 -14.15
C GLU A 123 -10.51 5.77 -13.32
N THR A 124 -11.49 5.05 -13.86
CA THR A 124 -12.73 4.70 -13.12
C THR A 124 -12.43 3.77 -11.96
N ARG A 125 -11.55 2.78 -12.15
CA ARG A 125 -11.13 1.87 -11.08
C ARG A 125 -10.41 2.67 -9.99
N ASP A 126 -9.46 3.51 -10.37
CA ASP A 126 -8.64 4.26 -9.41
C ASP A 126 -9.49 5.23 -8.61
N LEU A 127 -10.42 5.94 -9.26
CA LEU A 127 -11.41 6.77 -8.57
C LEU A 127 -12.23 5.92 -7.59
N LEU A 128 -12.82 4.79 -8.01
CA LEU A 128 -13.60 3.95 -7.10
C LEU A 128 -12.78 3.49 -5.88
N LEU A 129 -11.55 3.01 -6.09
CA LEU A 129 -10.70 2.55 -4.99
C LEU A 129 -10.35 3.69 -4.02
N GLU A 130 -10.06 4.88 -4.55
CA GLU A 130 -9.82 6.09 -3.75
C GLU A 130 -11.04 6.43 -2.88
N ARG A 131 -12.24 6.37 -3.45
CA ARG A 131 -13.50 6.67 -2.74
C ARG A 131 -13.81 5.63 -1.66
N LEU A 132 -13.58 4.35 -1.92
CA LEU A 132 -13.75 3.29 -0.91
C LEU A 132 -12.72 3.39 0.21
N ALA A 133 -11.49 3.79 -0.10
CA ALA A 133 -10.44 4.00 0.89
C ALA A 133 -10.76 5.17 1.83
N ALA A 134 -11.46 6.20 1.34
CA ALA A 134 -11.84 7.39 2.09
C ALA A 134 -13.10 7.22 2.97
N ALA A 135 -13.77 6.06 2.94
CA ALA A 135 -14.99 5.82 3.70
C ALA A 135 -14.71 5.67 5.21
N ASP A 136 -15.54 6.33 6.03
CA ASP A 136 -15.40 6.41 7.50
C ASP A 136 -16.52 5.70 8.29
N ASN A 137 -17.73 5.62 7.75
CA ASN A 137 -18.94 5.20 8.47
C ASN A 137 -19.64 4.02 7.78
N ASP A 138 -20.01 4.19 6.51
CA ASP A 138 -20.76 3.20 5.76
C ASP A 138 -20.55 3.26 4.26
N ILE A 139 -20.66 2.09 3.62
CA ILE A 139 -20.61 1.92 2.18
C ILE A 139 -21.84 1.13 1.73
N VAL A 140 -22.66 1.72 0.87
CA VAL A 140 -23.66 0.99 0.11
C VAL A 140 -23.12 0.78 -1.30
N MET A 141 -23.00 -0.48 -1.72
CA MET A 141 -22.48 -0.83 -3.05
C MET A 141 -23.52 -1.63 -3.83
N VAL A 142 -23.84 -1.17 -5.04
CA VAL A 142 -24.71 -1.89 -5.98
C VAL A 142 -23.91 -2.28 -7.21
N SER A 143 -23.82 -3.59 -7.48
CA SER A 143 -23.08 -4.16 -8.62
C SER A 143 -24.05 -4.90 -9.55
N ALA A 144 -24.49 -4.21 -10.61
CA ALA A 144 -25.55 -4.71 -11.49
C ALA A 144 -25.05 -5.67 -12.58
N HIS A 145 -23.96 -5.32 -13.28
CA HIS A 145 -23.48 -6.11 -14.41
C HIS A 145 -21.95 -6.24 -14.43
N PRO A 146 -21.41 -7.43 -14.73
CA PRO A 146 -19.99 -7.57 -15.00
C PRO A 146 -19.63 -6.78 -16.26
N SER A 147 -18.72 -5.81 -16.14
CA SER A 147 -18.23 -5.05 -17.28
C SER A 147 -17.19 -5.87 -18.05
N PRO A 148 -17.42 -6.22 -19.34
CA PRO A 148 -16.50 -7.05 -20.13
C PRO A 148 -15.12 -6.39 -20.35
N GLN A 149 -15.04 -5.07 -20.24
CA GLN A 149 -13.80 -4.31 -20.40
C GLN A 149 -12.92 -4.33 -19.16
N TRP A 150 -13.49 -4.65 -18.01
CA TRP A 150 -12.73 -4.77 -16.78
C TRP A 150 -12.18 -6.19 -16.70
N ASN A 151 -10.91 -6.31 -16.34
CA ASN A 151 -10.43 -7.58 -15.84
C ASN A 151 -11.13 -7.83 -14.50
N ILE A 152 -12.29 -8.49 -14.55
CA ILE A 152 -13.18 -8.71 -13.41
C ILE A 152 -12.40 -9.35 -12.27
N GLU A 153 -11.45 -10.23 -12.55
CA GLU A 153 -10.61 -10.85 -11.52
C GLU A 153 -9.76 -9.80 -10.78
N ALA A 154 -8.95 -9.03 -11.50
CA ALA A 154 -8.08 -8.02 -10.89
C ALA A 154 -8.86 -6.86 -10.23
N VAL A 155 -9.96 -6.41 -10.85
CA VAL A 155 -10.81 -5.36 -10.31
C VAL A 155 -11.56 -5.85 -9.08
N SER A 156 -12.10 -7.07 -9.10
CA SER A 156 -12.78 -7.64 -7.93
C SER A 156 -11.80 -7.86 -6.80
N GLU A 157 -10.57 -8.32 -7.05
CA GLU A 157 -9.57 -8.47 -5.99
C GLU A 157 -9.22 -7.13 -5.33
N ALA A 158 -8.97 -6.08 -6.13
CA ALA A 158 -8.65 -4.76 -5.61
C ALA A 158 -9.80 -4.14 -4.80
N VAL A 159 -11.04 -4.23 -5.32
CA VAL A 159 -12.23 -3.73 -4.61
C VAL A 159 -12.42 -4.50 -3.31
N ASN A 160 -12.31 -5.83 -3.32
CA ASN A 160 -12.49 -6.63 -2.09
C ASN A 160 -11.39 -6.37 -1.06
N ALA A 161 -10.16 -6.07 -1.48
CA ALA A 161 -9.13 -5.62 -0.54
C ALA A 161 -9.54 -4.31 0.14
N GLN A 162 -10.04 -3.33 -0.61
CA GLN A 162 -10.53 -2.08 -0.02
C GLN A 162 -11.75 -2.27 0.89
N LEU A 163 -12.67 -3.18 0.56
CA LEU A 163 -13.79 -3.51 1.44
C LEU A 163 -13.31 -4.16 2.75
N GLU A 164 -12.28 -5.01 2.71
CA GLU A 164 -11.67 -5.58 3.93
C GLU A 164 -11.00 -4.53 4.79
N ASP A 165 -10.20 -3.66 4.17
CA ASP A 165 -9.54 -2.54 4.87
C ASP A 165 -10.58 -1.62 5.52
N ALA A 166 -11.67 -1.29 4.82
CA ALA A 166 -12.78 -0.52 5.36
C ALA A 166 -13.47 -1.22 6.55
N LEU A 167 -13.74 -2.52 6.45
CA LEU A 167 -14.32 -3.30 7.56
C LEU A 167 -13.38 -3.34 8.78
N ASP A 168 -12.07 -3.44 8.56
CA ASP A 168 -11.08 -3.42 9.64
C ASP A 168 -10.97 -2.03 10.30
N ARG A 169 -11.28 -0.94 9.57
CA ARG A 169 -11.48 0.41 10.13
C ARG A 169 -12.83 0.58 10.87
N GLY A 170 -13.74 -0.38 10.76
CA GLY A 170 -15.06 -0.35 11.42
C GLY A 170 -16.20 0.19 10.56
N VAL A 171 -15.96 0.40 9.27
CA VAL A 171 -16.98 0.82 8.28
C VAL A 171 -17.99 -0.32 8.06
N SER A 172 -19.28 0.00 8.02
CA SER A 172 -20.32 -0.97 7.67
C SER A 172 -20.58 -1.02 6.17
N ILE A 173 -20.84 -2.20 5.61
CA ILE A 173 -20.94 -2.38 4.16
C ILE A 173 -22.19 -3.19 3.82
N ASP A 174 -23.04 -2.60 2.98
CA ASP A 174 -24.21 -3.24 2.39
C ASP A 174 -24.01 -3.40 0.87
N LEU A 175 -23.78 -4.63 0.43
CA LEU A 175 -23.48 -4.98 -0.96
C LEU A 175 -24.66 -5.70 -1.63
N LEU A 176 -25.21 -5.09 -2.67
CA LEU A 176 -26.29 -5.65 -3.48
C LEU A 176 -25.78 -6.02 -4.88
N MET A 177 -25.97 -7.27 -5.27
CA MET A 177 -25.47 -7.80 -6.54
C MET A 177 -26.56 -8.47 -7.36
N THR A 178 -26.42 -8.52 -8.69
CA THR A 178 -27.21 -9.48 -9.50
C THR A 178 -26.65 -10.89 -9.38
N ARG A 179 -27.49 -11.90 -9.64
CA ARG A 179 -27.01 -13.30 -9.74
C ARG A 179 -25.96 -13.47 -10.84
N ASP A 180 -26.10 -12.76 -11.95
CA ASP A 180 -25.12 -12.76 -13.04
C ASP A 180 -23.76 -12.21 -12.60
N MET A 181 -23.76 -11.15 -11.77
CA MET A 181 -22.51 -10.63 -11.19
C MET A 181 -21.88 -11.65 -10.24
N VAL A 182 -22.66 -12.30 -9.37
CA VAL A 182 -22.15 -13.37 -8.48
C VAL A 182 -21.54 -14.52 -9.28
N ALA A 183 -22.19 -14.95 -10.37
CA ALA A 183 -21.68 -16.01 -11.23
C ALA A 183 -20.39 -15.63 -11.99
N SER A 184 -20.09 -14.34 -12.10
CA SER A 184 -18.86 -13.83 -12.75
C SER A 184 -17.66 -13.75 -11.80
N LEU A 185 -17.87 -13.89 -10.48
CA LEU A 185 -16.80 -13.82 -9.49
C LEU A 185 -15.82 -15.00 -9.63
N SER A 186 -14.54 -14.72 -9.42
CA SER A 186 -13.52 -15.77 -9.40
C SER A 186 -13.69 -16.70 -8.20
N GLU A 187 -13.17 -17.93 -8.28
CA GLU A 187 -13.22 -18.88 -7.17
C GLU A 187 -12.53 -18.33 -5.91
N ALA A 188 -11.44 -17.56 -6.10
CA ALA A 188 -10.72 -16.90 -5.02
C ALA A 188 -11.60 -15.88 -4.29
N VAL A 189 -12.30 -15.02 -5.03
CA VAL A 189 -13.24 -14.04 -4.46
C VAL A 189 -14.41 -14.75 -3.78
N GLY A 190 -15.03 -15.73 -4.44
CA GLY A 190 -16.15 -16.49 -3.85
C GLY A 190 -15.77 -17.27 -2.59
N ARG A 191 -14.51 -17.72 -2.45
CA ARG A 191 -14.00 -18.30 -1.21
C ARG A 191 -13.87 -17.25 -0.11
N ARG A 192 -13.33 -16.08 -0.45
CA ARG A 192 -13.14 -14.95 0.47
C ARG A 192 -14.46 -14.46 1.07
N TYR A 193 -15.52 -14.39 0.25
CA TYR A 193 -16.86 -14.08 0.73
C TYR A 193 -17.36 -15.10 1.74
N ARG A 194 -17.29 -16.40 1.43
CA ARG A 194 -17.78 -17.48 2.30
C ARG A 194 -17.01 -17.62 3.61
N GLU A 195 -15.69 -17.56 3.54
CA GLU A 195 -14.82 -17.94 4.66
C GLU A 195 -14.47 -16.75 5.55
N THR A 196 -14.45 -15.52 5.00
CA THR A 196 -13.97 -14.33 5.71
C THR A 196 -15.04 -13.25 5.80
N LEU A 197 -15.48 -12.69 4.68
CA LEU A 197 -16.27 -11.46 4.67
C LEU A 197 -17.67 -11.65 5.26
N GLN A 198 -18.41 -12.70 4.86
CA GLN A 198 -19.77 -12.97 5.39
C GLN A 198 -19.78 -13.36 6.88
N GLN A 199 -18.62 -13.57 7.51
CA GLN A 199 -18.51 -13.80 8.96
C GLN A 199 -18.44 -12.48 9.74
N ARG A 200 -18.21 -11.34 9.08
CA ARG A 200 -18.16 -10.01 9.69
C ARG A 200 -19.59 -9.49 9.86
N GLU A 201 -19.97 -9.11 11.08
CA GLU A 201 -21.31 -8.57 11.36
C GLU A 201 -21.62 -7.28 10.57
N ALA A 202 -20.58 -6.51 10.24
CA ALA A 202 -20.68 -5.26 9.50
C ALA A 202 -20.66 -5.43 7.98
N PHE A 203 -20.68 -6.67 7.45
CA PHE A 203 -20.67 -6.94 6.00
C PHE A 203 -21.91 -7.74 5.59
N ASN A 204 -22.87 -7.07 4.95
CA ASN A 204 -24.08 -7.69 4.45
C ASN A 204 -24.03 -7.79 2.94
N VAL A 205 -24.37 -8.97 2.41
CA VAL A 205 -24.47 -9.18 0.96
C VAL A 205 -25.81 -9.77 0.60
N ARG A 206 -26.48 -9.15 -0.37
CA ARG A 206 -27.76 -9.62 -0.91
C ARG A 206 -27.74 -9.65 -2.43
N THR A 207 -28.69 -10.39 -2.99
CA THR A 207 -28.87 -10.58 -4.42
C THR A 207 -30.25 -10.15 -4.87
N HIS A 208 -30.31 -9.42 -5.98
CA HIS A 208 -31.55 -8.99 -6.62
C HIS A 208 -31.35 -8.91 -8.14
N ASP A 209 -32.28 -9.43 -8.92
CA ASP A 209 -32.11 -9.56 -10.38
C ASP A 209 -32.50 -8.29 -11.16
N ASP A 210 -33.35 -7.43 -10.58
CA ASP A 210 -33.80 -6.18 -11.19
C ASP A 210 -32.90 -5.00 -10.77
N LEU A 211 -31.65 -5.01 -11.23
CA LEU A 211 -30.69 -3.93 -11.07
C LEU A 211 -30.25 -3.45 -12.46
N THR A 212 -30.40 -2.16 -12.74
CA THR A 212 -30.14 -1.57 -14.06
C THR A 212 -28.83 -0.80 -14.17
N GLY A 213 -28.18 -0.52 -13.03
CA GLY A 213 -26.93 0.23 -12.99
C GLY A 213 -26.18 0.01 -11.69
N SER A 214 -24.87 0.24 -11.74
CA SER A 214 -23.99 0.13 -10.58
C SER A 214 -23.71 1.51 -10.01
N PHE A 215 -23.80 1.63 -8.69
CA PHE A 215 -23.46 2.84 -7.96
C PHE A 215 -22.97 2.50 -6.57
N ASN A 216 -22.31 3.46 -5.93
CA ASN A 216 -21.86 3.37 -4.55
C ASN A 216 -22.31 4.63 -3.81
N ILE A 217 -22.69 4.48 -2.55
CA ILE A 217 -22.91 5.59 -1.62
C ILE A 217 -21.86 5.45 -0.53
N ILE A 218 -21.12 6.53 -0.27
CA ILE A 218 -20.07 6.59 0.75
C ILE A 218 -20.51 7.58 1.83
N ASP A 219 -20.56 7.11 3.07
CA ASP A 219 -20.87 7.87 4.30
C ASP A 219 -22.19 8.66 4.25
N GLY A 220 -23.13 8.21 3.40
CA GLY A 220 -24.40 8.89 3.16
C GLY A 220 -24.29 10.29 2.55
N VAL A 221 -23.10 10.71 2.08
CA VAL A 221 -22.84 12.07 1.58
C VAL A 221 -22.32 12.12 0.14
N GLU A 222 -21.80 11.01 -0.37
CA GLU A 222 -21.13 10.94 -1.66
C GLU A 222 -21.67 9.77 -2.49
N VAL A 223 -21.84 9.98 -3.80
CA VAL A 223 -22.37 8.96 -4.70
C VAL A 223 -21.47 8.80 -5.92
N CYS A 224 -20.94 7.61 -6.11
CA CYS A 224 -20.19 7.23 -7.30
C CYS A 224 -21.09 6.42 -8.25
N ILE A 225 -21.46 6.98 -9.40
CA ILE A 225 -22.36 6.35 -10.37
C ILE A 225 -21.56 5.92 -11.61
N GLN A 226 -21.70 4.65 -11.99
CA GLN A 226 -21.13 4.13 -13.23
C GLN A 226 -21.94 4.62 -14.43
N VAL A 227 -21.27 5.27 -15.38
CA VAL A 227 -21.88 5.75 -16.62
C VAL A 227 -21.79 4.65 -17.68
N PRO A 228 -22.91 4.17 -18.24
CA PRO A 228 -22.89 3.15 -19.28
C PRO A 228 -22.38 3.72 -20.62
N ASN A 229 -21.77 2.87 -21.42
CA ASN A 229 -21.28 3.21 -22.75
C ASN A 229 -22.45 3.37 -23.74
N PRO A 230 -22.63 4.58 -24.33
CA PRO A 230 -23.74 4.84 -25.24
C PRO A 230 -23.65 4.07 -26.55
N LEU A 231 -22.47 3.54 -26.90
CA LEU A 231 -22.21 2.82 -28.15
C LEU A 231 -22.09 1.31 -27.96
N SER A 232 -22.02 0.82 -26.73
CA SER A 232 -21.82 -0.59 -26.42
C SER A 232 -22.61 -0.98 -25.16
N SER A 233 -23.67 -1.76 -25.35
CA SER A 233 -24.53 -2.19 -24.26
C SER A 233 -23.77 -3.09 -23.28
N GLY A 234 -23.77 -2.72 -21.99
CA GLY A 234 -23.15 -3.51 -20.92
C GLY A 234 -21.71 -3.13 -20.60
N GLU A 235 -21.13 -2.14 -21.28
CA GLU A 235 -19.80 -1.61 -20.95
C GLU A 235 -19.90 -0.32 -20.14
N ALA A 236 -18.99 -0.14 -19.20
CA ALA A 236 -18.82 1.12 -18.49
C ALA A 236 -18.01 2.10 -19.35
N PHE A 237 -18.48 3.33 -19.50
CA PHE A 237 -17.74 4.42 -20.15
C PHE A 237 -16.88 5.20 -19.16
N GLY A 238 -17.40 5.38 -17.95
CA GLY A 238 -16.76 6.16 -16.92
C GLY A 238 -17.50 6.07 -15.60
N MET A 239 -17.11 6.91 -14.65
CA MET A 239 -17.76 7.08 -13.37
C MET A 239 -17.85 8.57 -13.06
N ILE A 240 -19.00 8.96 -12.50
CA ILE A 240 -19.21 10.28 -11.94
C ILE A 240 -19.25 10.10 -10.43
N ASP A 241 -18.43 10.86 -9.73
CA ASP A 241 -18.44 10.99 -8.29
C ASP A 241 -19.02 12.36 -7.92
N LEU A 242 -20.01 12.36 -7.02
CA LEU A 242 -20.74 13.54 -6.60
C LEU A 242 -20.85 13.57 -5.08
N LYS A 243 -20.27 14.60 -4.47
CA LYS A 243 -20.40 14.90 -3.04
C LYS A 243 -21.60 15.82 -2.81
N ASP A 244 -22.76 15.22 -2.57
CA ASP A 244 -24.02 15.92 -2.32
C ASP A 244 -24.89 15.06 -1.37
N PRO A 245 -25.02 15.43 -0.08
CA PRO A 245 -25.79 14.66 0.89
C PRO A 245 -27.28 14.54 0.57
N GLU A 246 -27.88 15.54 -0.07
CA GLU A 246 -29.29 15.48 -0.46
C GLU A 246 -29.48 14.48 -1.59
N PHE A 247 -28.58 14.49 -2.58
CA PHE A 247 -28.57 13.51 -3.64
C PHE A 247 -28.29 12.09 -3.12
N ALA A 248 -27.30 11.92 -2.25
CA ALA A 248 -26.98 10.64 -1.62
C ALA A 248 -28.16 10.07 -0.84
N ALA A 249 -28.85 10.88 -0.04
CA ALA A 249 -30.06 10.47 0.67
C ALA A 249 -31.19 10.04 -0.28
N ASN A 250 -31.37 10.75 -1.40
CA ASN A 250 -32.36 10.38 -2.42
C ASN A 250 -32.03 9.03 -3.09
N VAL A 251 -30.76 8.79 -3.45
CA VAL A 251 -30.32 7.51 -4.02
C VAL A 251 -30.46 6.39 -2.99
N HIS A 252 -30.11 6.64 -1.73
CA HIS A 252 -30.28 5.67 -0.64
C HIS A 252 -31.77 5.30 -0.45
N ALA A 253 -32.68 6.27 -0.51
CA ALA A 253 -34.12 6.00 -0.41
C ALA A 253 -34.65 5.08 -1.54
N GLU A 254 -34.05 5.15 -2.74
CA GLU A 254 -34.35 4.25 -3.86
C GLU A 254 -33.70 2.86 -3.68
N PHE A 255 -32.58 2.79 -2.97
CA PHE A 255 -31.90 1.52 -2.65
C PHE A 255 -32.69 0.68 -1.65
N VAL A 256 -33.19 1.28 -0.56
CA VAL A 256 -33.80 0.57 0.57
C VAL A 256 -34.89 -0.45 0.17
N PRO A 257 -35.88 -0.12 -0.69
CA PRO A 257 -36.91 -1.09 -1.07
C PRO A 257 -36.36 -2.31 -1.81
N ARG A 258 -35.30 -2.12 -2.61
CA ARG A 258 -34.64 -3.21 -3.35
C ARG A 258 -33.82 -4.07 -2.40
N TRP A 259 -33.14 -3.45 -1.44
CA TRP A 259 -32.41 -4.15 -0.39
C TRP A 259 -33.32 -5.03 0.47
N GLU A 260 -34.46 -4.49 0.91
CA GLU A 260 -35.44 -5.22 1.72
C GLU A 260 -36.08 -6.39 0.97
N ALA A 261 -36.28 -6.26 -0.34
CA ALA A 261 -36.80 -7.30 -1.22
C ALA A 261 -35.73 -8.33 -1.66
N ALA A 262 -34.44 -8.03 -1.48
CA ALA A 262 -33.34 -8.87 -1.92
C ALA A 262 -33.12 -10.09 -1.00
N GLU A 263 -32.60 -11.16 -1.59
CA GLU A 263 -32.28 -12.41 -0.89
C GLU A 263 -30.83 -12.36 -0.39
N PRO A 264 -30.53 -12.77 0.86
CA PRO A 264 -29.14 -12.93 1.31
C PRO A 264 -28.32 -13.78 0.33
N LEU A 265 -27.06 -13.41 0.10
CA LEU A 265 -26.18 -14.16 -0.77
C LEU A 265 -25.88 -15.55 -0.17
N GLU A 266 -26.35 -16.60 -0.85
CA GLU A 266 -26.02 -18.00 -0.55
C GLU A 266 -25.12 -18.58 -1.66
N PHE A 267 -24.14 -19.39 -1.27
CA PHE A 267 -23.19 -20.06 -2.17
C PHE A 267 -23.50 -21.56 -2.35
#